data_AF-A0A2E2BF53-F1
#
_entry.id   AF-A0A2E2BF53-F1
#
_cell.length_a   1.000
_cell.length_b   1.000
_cell.length_c   1.000
_cell.angle_alpha   90.00
_cell.angle_beta   90.00
_cell.angle_gamma   90.00
#
_symmetry.space_group_name_H-M   'P 1'
#
loop_
_entity.id
_entity.type
_entity.pdbx_description
1 polymer ?
#
loop_
_entity_poly.entity_id
_entity_poly.type
_entity_poly.pdbx_seq_one_letter_code
_entity_poly.pdbx_strand_id
1 'polypeptide(L)'
;MIKKIFLNIIFLSISFSATVNFYIDMTDSEFPNSDYDSVLINGSWCSGGNGWDGWCLTLSDDNNDNIYEGSVDLNNGDYEYVIVVSGSADNWSGWGQIINPPSLSSCDFNPTDSYYNYGFTVQGNQTDQRYCAGTCDEFCDENSSDGGDDGGDGGGDTNTWQLVWSDEFDGPSIDESKWNFEIGTGSWGWGNGESQYYTNRQENAYIEDGKLIIQALYENYGGSNYTSARMTTKNKGDWTYGKISGRIKVPNAGGTWPAFWMMPTNSVYGGWPNSGEIDIMEHYGCDDDHIHSTVHNNMYNWNGGIPPTSYSAYVNATSGFRIYEVEWNEDELKFYVDGEYLGTYFKTNSGWQQWPYDQDFHIILNLAVGSHFMPCATENNLFPEKLEIDYVRVYQLGIGCGLQGDINQDASVNVTDVVLLVNYVLSQDIDFSNCSDLNNDNQINITDIVYLINLIINPTGTL
;
A
#
# COMPACT_ATOMS: atom_id res chain seq x y z
N MET A 1 32.03 -58.11 40.37
CA MET A 1 32.59 -57.75 39.05
C MET A 1 31.49 -57.05 38.26
N ILE A 2 31.45 -55.71 38.30
CA ILE A 2 30.42 -54.89 37.64
C ILE A 2 30.92 -54.61 36.21
N LYS A 3 30.27 -55.16 35.19
CA LYS A 3 30.55 -54.85 33.78
C LYS A 3 29.88 -53.51 33.44
N LYS A 4 30.67 -52.46 33.22
CA LYS A 4 30.20 -51.20 32.64
C LYS A 4 29.91 -51.42 31.15
N ILE A 5 28.69 -51.15 30.74
CA ILE A 5 28.29 -51.08 29.33
C ILE A 5 28.60 -49.65 28.87
N PHE A 6 29.48 -49.50 27.89
CA PHE A 6 29.70 -48.24 27.18
C PHE A 6 28.65 -48.13 26.07
N LEU A 7 27.79 -47.12 26.16
CA LEU A 7 26.86 -46.75 25.10
C LEU A 7 27.56 -45.72 24.20
N ASN A 8 27.99 -46.15 23.01
CA ASN A 8 28.46 -45.22 21.98
C ASN A 8 27.22 -44.64 21.29
N ILE A 9 26.92 -43.37 21.59
CA ILE A 9 25.92 -42.60 20.84
C ILE A 9 26.63 -42.01 19.62
N ILE A 10 26.34 -42.56 18.45
CA ILE A 10 26.71 -41.96 17.16
C ILE A 10 25.66 -40.89 16.88
N PHE A 11 26.06 -39.62 16.92
CA PHE A 11 25.25 -38.54 16.37
C PHE A 11 25.32 -38.64 14.84
N LEU A 12 24.25 -39.14 14.21
CA LEU A 12 24.04 -38.97 12.78
C LEU A 12 23.43 -37.57 12.60
N SER A 13 24.24 -36.58 12.18
CA SER A 13 23.71 -35.31 11.71
C SER A 13 23.11 -35.54 10.32
N ILE A 14 21.79 -35.63 10.24
CA ILE A 14 21.08 -35.62 8.95
C ILE A 14 21.06 -34.16 8.51
N SER A 15 21.88 -33.81 7.52
CA SER A 15 21.80 -32.52 6.83
C SER A 15 20.56 -32.55 5.95
N PHE A 16 19.57 -31.71 6.24
CA PHE A 16 18.45 -31.48 5.34
C PHE A 16 18.90 -30.43 4.31
N SER A 17 18.91 -30.83 3.03
CA SER A 17 19.04 -29.92 1.89
C SER A 17 17.68 -29.77 1.23
N ALA A 18 17.39 -28.59 0.70
CA ALA A 18 16.21 -28.32 -0.09
C ALA A 18 16.58 -27.68 -1.43
N THR A 19 15.75 -27.94 -2.44
CA THR A 19 15.91 -27.36 -3.77
C THR A 19 15.43 -25.92 -3.75
N VAL A 20 16.26 -25.02 -4.27
CA VAL A 20 15.94 -23.63 -4.52
C VAL A 20 15.82 -23.41 -6.01
N ASN A 21 14.64 -23.01 -6.48
CA ASN A 21 14.40 -22.71 -7.89
C ASN A 21 14.47 -21.20 -8.10
N PHE A 22 15.04 -20.77 -9.22
CA PHE A 22 15.14 -19.38 -9.65
C PHE A 22 14.33 -19.22 -10.93
N TYR A 23 13.49 -18.18 -10.96
CA TYR A 23 12.73 -17.75 -12.12
C TYR A 23 12.95 -16.23 -12.23
N ILE A 24 13.88 -15.83 -13.09
CA ILE A 24 14.27 -14.44 -13.22
C ILE A 24 13.67 -13.87 -14.50
N ASP A 25 12.67 -13.01 -14.34
CA ASP A 25 12.07 -12.29 -15.45
C ASP A 25 13.01 -11.17 -15.89
N MET A 26 13.41 -11.20 -17.16
CA MET A 26 14.32 -10.24 -17.77
C MET A 26 13.61 -9.30 -18.75
N THR A 27 12.27 -9.31 -18.83
CA THR A 27 11.49 -8.61 -19.86
C THR A 27 11.75 -7.10 -19.88
N ASP A 28 11.88 -6.45 -18.72
CA ASP A 28 12.17 -5.01 -18.60
C ASP A 28 13.68 -4.69 -18.53
N SER A 29 14.54 -5.68 -18.73
CA SER A 29 15.99 -5.51 -18.71
C SER A 29 16.53 -5.20 -20.11
N GLU A 30 17.63 -4.43 -20.19
CA GLU A 30 18.42 -4.29 -21.43
C GLU A 30 19.23 -5.56 -21.79
N PHE A 31 19.05 -6.63 -21.00
CA PHE A 31 19.77 -7.89 -21.06
C PHE A 31 18.79 -9.08 -21.06
N PRO A 32 19.19 -10.27 -21.53
CA PRO A 32 20.42 -10.51 -22.28
C PRO A 32 20.41 -9.83 -23.66
N ASN A 33 21.60 -9.49 -24.16
CA ASN A 33 21.80 -8.90 -25.48
C ASN A 33 23.02 -9.52 -26.17
N SER A 34 23.42 -9.03 -27.35
CA SER A 34 24.53 -9.65 -28.13
C SER A 34 25.88 -9.64 -27.42
N ASP A 35 26.07 -8.72 -26.48
CA ASP A 35 27.33 -8.51 -25.77
C ASP A 35 27.35 -9.28 -24.43
N TYR A 36 26.16 -9.48 -23.83
CA TYR A 36 25.91 -10.18 -22.58
C TYR A 36 24.74 -11.16 -22.76
N ASP A 37 25.04 -12.40 -23.19
CA ASP A 37 24.06 -13.38 -23.67
C ASP A 37 23.72 -14.49 -22.66
N SER A 38 24.36 -14.49 -21.49
CA SER A 38 24.24 -15.54 -20.48
C SER A 38 23.76 -14.96 -19.15
N VAL A 39 22.58 -15.37 -18.67
CA VAL A 39 22.03 -14.99 -17.36
C VAL A 39 22.46 -16.00 -16.28
N LEU A 40 22.98 -15.49 -15.16
CA LEU A 40 23.65 -16.25 -14.12
C LEU A 40 23.16 -15.81 -12.73
N ILE A 41 23.25 -16.71 -11.76
CA ILE A 41 23.11 -16.41 -10.34
C ILE A 41 24.44 -16.70 -9.64
N ASN A 42 24.97 -15.68 -8.96
CA ASN A 42 26.10 -15.81 -8.05
C ASN A 42 25.62 -15.49 -6.64
N GLY A 43 25.83 -16.39 -5.70
CA GLY A 43 25.44 -16.17 -4.31
C GLY A 43 26.44 -16.73 -3.33
N SER A 44 26.18 -16.51 -2.04
CA SER A 44 27.08 -16.85 -0.92
C SER A 44 27.37 -18.35 -0.73
N TRP A 45 26.81 -19.20 -1.60
CA TRP A 45 27.06 -20.64 -1.68
C TRP A 45 27.99 -21.05 -2.83
N CYS A 46 28.42 -20.13 -3.68
CA CYS A 46 29.38 -20.41 -4.74
C CYS A 46 30.70 -20.97 -4.17
N SER A 47 31.35 -21.86 -4.92
CA SER A 47 32.51 -22.62 -4.45
C SER A 47 33.74 -21.75 -4.18
N GLY A 48 34.04 -21.44 -2.92
CA GLY A 48 35.13 -20.52 -2.57
C GLY A 48 35.40 -20.42 -1.08
N GLY A 49 36.48 -19.74 -0.70
CA GLY A 49 36.82 -19.53 0.71
C GLY A 49 35.85 -18.59 1.43
N ASN A 50 35.19 -17.72 0.67
CA ASN A 50 34.26 -16.69 1.16
C ASN A 50 32.82 -16.89 0.66
N GLY A 51 32.51 -18.02 0.01
CA GLY A 51 31.16 -18.30 -0.51
C GLY A 51 30.79 -17.58 -1.82
N TRP A 52 31.62 -16.67 -2.32
CA TRP A 52 31.34 -15.85 -3.51
C TRP A 52 32.33 -16.08 -4.66
N ASP A 53 33.29 -17.01 -4.53
CA ASP A 53 34.28 -17.21 -5.58
C ASP A 53 33.68 -18.06 -6.72
N GLY A 54 33.51 -17.47 -7.90
CA GLY A 54 33.07 -18.15 -9.14
C GLY A 54 31.60 -17.91 -9.52
N TRP A 55 31.15 -18.56 -10.60
CA TRP A 55 29.73 -18.60 -11.00
C TRP A 55 29.15 -19.97 -10.67
N CYS A 56 28.00 -20.02 -10.02
CA CYS A 56 27.47 -21.28 -9.48
C CYS A 56 26.13 -21.74 -10.04
N LEU A 57 25.40 -20.89 -10.78
CA LEU A 57 24.21 -21.29 -11.52
C LEU A 57 24.06 -20.48 -12.81
N THR A 58 23.81 -21.17 -13.93
CA THR A 58 23.42 -20.57 -15.21
C THR A 58 21.94 -20.85 -15.42
N LEU A 59 21.19 -19.82 -15.79
CA LEU A 59 19.76 -19.93 -16.05
C LEU A 59 19.50 -20.10 -17.55
N SER A 60 18.39 -20.74 -17.89
CA SER A 60 17.96 -20.98 -19.27
C SER A 60 16.53 -20.50 -19.49
N ASP A 61 16.28 -19.89 -20.65
CA ASP A 61 14.95 -19.57 -21.16
C ASP A 61 14.63 -20.54 -22.30
N ASP A 62 14.11 -21.73 -21.96
CA ASP A 62 13.88 -22.82 -22.91
C ASP A 62 12.60 -22.62 -23.74
N ASN A 63 11.64 -21.84 -23.24
CA ASN A 63 10.34 -21.58 -23.87
C ASN A 63 10.26 -20.21 -24.58
N ASN A 64 11.30 -19.36 -24.46
CA ASN A 64 11.42 -18.00 -25.00
C ASN A 64 10.32 -17.05 -24.50
N ASP A 65 10.02 -17.09 -23.20
CA ASP A 65 9.12 -16.14 -22.53
C ASP A 65 9.84 -15.04 -21.75
N ASN A 66 11.18 -14.96 -21.87
CA ASN A 66 12.07 -14.05 -21.12
C ASN A 66 12.18 -14.33 -19.61
N ILE A 67 11.62 -15.44 -19.13
CA ILE A 67 11.80 -15.90 -17.75
C ILE A 67 12.92 -16.96 -17.73
N TYR A 68 14.04 -16.61 -17.11
CA TYR A 68 15.22 -17.47 -17.04
C TYR A 68 15.15 -18.37 -15.82
N GLU A 69 15.19 -19.68 -16.04
CA GLU A 69 14.95 -20.69 -15.01
C GLU A 69 16.22 -21.49 -14.65
N GLY A 70 16.34 -21.91 -13.39
CA GLY A 70 17.39 -22.80 -12.93
C GLY A 70 17.22 -23.19 -11.46
N SER A 71 17.95 -24.21 -10.99
CA SER A 71 17.79 -24.70 -9.61
C SER A 71 19.10 -25.14 -8.96
N VAL A 72 19.20 -25.03 -7.64
CA VAL A 72 20.34 -25.50 -6.83
C VAL A 72 19.85 -26.11 -5.51
N ASP A 73 20.51 -27.15 -5.03
CA ASP A 73 20.22 -27.74 -3.72
C ASP A 73 21.09 -27.11 -2.62
N LEU A 74 20.47 -26.49 -1.62
CA LEU A 74 21.14 -25.82 -0.51
C LEU A 74 20.75 -26.41 0.84
N ASN A 75 21.67 -26.36 1.81
CA ASN A 75 21.34 -26.74 3.19
C ASN A 75 20.52 -25.63 3.86
N ASN A 76 19.85 -25.94 4.96
CA ASN A 76 19.16 -24.92 5.74
C ASN A 76 20.11 -23.79 6.17
N GLY A 77 19.69 -22.54 5.98
CA GLY A 77 20.48 -21.35 6.23
C GLY A 77 19.94 -20.13 5.49
N ASP A 78 20.53 -18.98 5.79
CA ASP A 78 20.26 -17.72 5.10
C ASP A 78 21.31 -17.49 4.01
N TYR A 79 20.87 -17.08 2.83
CA TYR A 79 21.70 -16.90 1.67
C TYR A 79 21.41 -15.56 1.00
N GLU A 80 22.46 -15.03 0.36
CA GLU A 80 22.42 -13.79 -0.41
C GLU A 80 22.94 -14.06 -1.82
N TYR A 81 22.43 -13.34 -2.82
CA TYR A 81 22.85 -13.51 -4.22
C TYR A 81 22.65 -12.26 -5.06
N VAL A 82 23.25 -12.27 -6.25
CA VAL A 82 23.07 -11.26 -7.29
C VAL A 82 22.76 -11.93 -8.62
N ILE A 83 21.97 -11.23 -9.44
CA ILE A 83 21.73 -11.58 -10.84
C ILE A 83 22.88 -11.01 -11.66
N VAL A 84 23.48 -11.83 -12.53
CA VAL A 84 24.61 -11.43 -13.36
C VAL A 84 24.35 -11.79 -14.80
N VAL A 85 24.68 -10.89 -15.73
CA VAL A 85 24.75 -11.21 -17.16
C VAL A 85 26.19 -11.13 -17.65
N SER A 86 26.62 -12.15 -18.39
CA SER A 86 27.98 -12.30 -18.90
C SER A 86 27.92 -12.71 -20.37
N GLY A 87 28.96 -12.42 -21.15
CA GLY A 87 28.96 -12.71 -22.58
C GLY A 87 30.29 -12.39 -23.26
N SER A 88 30.24 -12.14 -24.56
CA SER A 88 31.46 -11.89 -25.33
C SER A 88 32.21 -10.61 -24.93
N ALA A 89 31.49 -9.60 -24.40
CA ALA A 89 32.07 -8.32 -24.00
C ALA A 89 33.01 -8.41 -22.78
N ASP A 90 32.74 -9.34 -21.85
CA ASP A 90 33.60 -9.62 -20.70
C ASP A 90 34.34 -10.96 -20.81
N ASN A 91 34.32 -11.57 -22.01
CA ASN A 91 34.92 -12.88 -22.28
C ASN A 91 34.38 -13.98 -21.35
N TRP A 92 33.06 -13.97 -21.13
CA TRP A 92 32.31 -14.93 -20.30
C TRP A 92 32.93 -15.08 -18.91
N SER A 93 33.18 -13.94 -18.24
CA SER A 93 33.86 -13.91 -16.94
C SER A 93 33.03 -14.50 -15.80
N GLY A 94 31.70 -14.54 -15.98
CA GLY A 94 30.74 -14.89 -14.93
C GLY A 94 30.41 -13.75 -13.96
N TRP A 95 30.90 -12.53 -14.23
CA TRP A 95 30.75 -11.34 -13.36
C TRP A 95 30.41 -10.05 -14.13
N GLY A 96 29.96 -10.17 -15.39
CA GLY A 96 29.81 -9.08 -16.35
C GLY A 96 29.06 -7.84 -15.85
N GLN A 97 27.75 -7.76 -16.11
CA GLN A 97 26.89 -6.73 -15.51
C GLN A 97 26.12 -7.36 -14.36
N ILE A 98 26.07 -6.66 -13.22
CA ILE A 98 25.37 -7.11 -12.02
C ILE A 98 24.07 -6.32 -11.93
N ILE A 99 22.97 -7.05 -11.74
CA ILE A 99 21.63 -6.50 -11.57
C ILE A 99 21.24 -6.76 -10.11
N ASN A 100 21.14 -5.69 -9.34
CA ASN A 100 20.89 -5.71 -7.91
C ASN A 100 19.45 -5.30 -7.61
N PRO A 101 18.87 -5.71 -6.46
CA PRO A 101 17.60 -5.17 -6.00
C PRO A 101 17.70 -3.66 -5.73
N PRO A 102 16.57 -2.95 -5.64
CA PRO A 102 16.55 -1.54 -5.25
C PRO A 102 17.18 -1.36 -3.87
N SER A 103 17.92 -0.27 -3.66
CA SER A 103 18.58 -0.01 -2.38
C SER A 103 17.58 0.13 -1.23
N LEU A 104 17.87 -0.47 -0.07
CA LEU A 104 17.01 -0.39 1.14
C LEU A 104 15.60 -0.98 0.94
N SER A 105 15.45 -1.88 -0.04
CA SER A 105 14.17 -2.52 -0.35
C SER A 105 13.91 -3.78 0.47
N SER A 106 12.71 -4.35 0.36
CA SER A 106 12.30 -5.57 1.07
C SER A 106 13.07 -6.82 0.64
N CYS A 107 13.57 -6.86 -0.59
CA CYS A 107 14.35 -7.98 -1.11
C CYS A 107 15.87 -7.79 -0.98
N ASP A 108 16.33 -6.63 -0.46
CA ASP A 108 17.71 -6.40 -0.06
C ASP A 108 18.00 -7.15 1.25
N PHE A 109 18.83 -8.19 1.18
CA PHE A 109 19.10 -9.10 2.30
C PHE A 109 19.63 -8.39 3.54
N ASN A 110 20.47 -7.37 3.35
CA ASN A 110 20.98 -6.54 4.43
C ASN A 110 20.90 -5.06 4.05
N PRO A 111 19.76 -4.40 4.30
CA PRO A 111 19.54 -3.02 3.89
C PRO A 111 20.40 -2.01 4.66
N THR A 112 21.27 -2.47 5.57
CA THR A 112 22.17 -1.60 6.34
C THR A 112 23.61 -1.57 5.83
N ASP A 113 23.95 -2.41 4.85
CA ASP A 113 25.26 -2.41 4.24
C ASP A 113 25.29 -1.71 2.87
N SER A 114 26.45 -1.74 2.21
CA SER A 114 26.69 -1.05 0.95
C SER A 114 26.55 -1.96 -0.27
N TYR A 115 26.11 -3.21 -0.09
CA TYR A 115 26.02 -4.26 -1.10
C TYR A 115 24.58 -4.76 -1.20
N TYR A 116 23.86 -4.25 -2.19
CA TYR A 116 22.46 -4.61 -2.42
C TYR A 116 22.40 -6.01 -3.05
N ASN A 117 22.10 -7.02 -2.23
CA ASN A 117 22.02 -8.41 -2.65
C ASN A 117 20.61 -8.93 -2.39
N TYR A 118 20.07 -9.73 -3.30
CA TYR A 118 18.84 -10.49 -3.04
C TYR A 118 19.05 -11.48 -1.89
N GLY A 119 18.00 -11.77 -1.12
CA GLY A 119 18.10 -12.60 0.08
C GLY A 119 17.00 -13.67 0.20
N PHE A 120 17.35 -14.83 0.75
CA PHE A 120 16.36 -15.86 1.09
C PHE A 120 16.82 -16.80 2.23
N THR A 121 15.86 -17.51 2.83
CA THR A 121 16.10 -18.50 3.89
C THR A 121 15.63 -19.88 3.46
N VAL A 122 16.49 -20.89 3.63
CA VAL A 122 16.18 -22.31 3.41
C VAL A 122 15.84 -23.00 4.72
N GLN A 123 14.65 -23.60 4.83
CA GLN A 123 14.18 -24.30 6.04
C GLN A 123 13.76 -25.76 5.81
N GLY A 124 14.35 -26.43 4.82
CA GLY A 124 14.16 -27.87 4.57
C GLY A 124 12.96 -28.21 3.67
N ASN A 125 12.23 -27.19 3.22
CA ASN A 125 11.24 -27.26 2.14
C ASN A 125 11.80 -26.61 0.88
N GLN A 126 11.27 -26.98 -0.28
CA GLN A 126 11.58 -26.31 -1.54
C GLN A 126 11.28 -24.80 -1.42
N THR A 127 12.19 -23.98 -1.94
CA THR A 127 12.08 -22.51 -1.94
C THR A 127 12.14 -22.02 -3.38
N ASP A 128 11.18 -21.21 -3.80
CA ASP A 128 11.24 -20.56 -5.10
C ASP A 128 11.72 -19.12 -4.93
N GLN A 129 12.53 -18.65 -5.87
CA GLN A 129 13.09 -17.31 -5.95
C GLN A 129 12.64 -16.74 -7.28
N ARG A 130 11.80 -15.73 -7.23
CA ARG A 130 11.11 -15.20 -8.40
C ARG A 130 11.23 -13.70 -8.36
N TYR A 131 11.85 -13.11 -9.37
CA TYR A 131 12.05 -11.67 -9.43
C TYR A 131 12.06 -11.16 -10.87
N CYS A 132 11.46 -10.00 -11.10
CA CYS A 132 11.83 -9.11 -12.19
C CYS A 132 13.19 -8.49 -11.89
N ALA A 133 14.15 -8.75 -12.79
CA ALA A 133 15.55 -8.41 -12.55
C ALA A 133 15.75 -6.93 -12.27
N GLY A 134 16.28 -6.61 -11.08
CA GLY A 134 16.53 -5.23 -10.64
C GLY A 134 15.44 -4.65 -9.74
N THR A 135 14.37 -5.39 -9.49
CA THR A 135 13.23 -5.00 -8.64
C THR A 135 13.05 -6.00 -7.50
N CYS A 136 12.04 -5.79 -6.65
CA CYS A 136 11.55 -6.79 -5.70
C CYS A 136 10.27 -7.49 -6.15
N ASP A 137 9.79 -7.18 -7.36
CA ASP A 137 8.55 -7.72 -7.92
C ASP A 137 8.81 -9.11 -8.50
N GLU A 138 7.81 -9.99 -8.52
CA GLU A 138 7.97 -11.38 -8.95
C GLU A 138 8.15 -11.51 -10.48
N PHE A 139 7.44 -10.67 -11.24
CA PHE A 139 7.39 -10.64 -12.70
C PHE A 139 7.55 -9.21 -13.21
N CYS A 140 8.05 -9.06 -14.42
CA CYS A 140 8.16 -7.76 -15.08
C CYS A 140 6.83 -7.44 -15.77
N ASP A 141 6.20 -6.31 -15.43
CA ASP A 141 4.91 -5.94 -16.00
C ASP A 141 5.06 -5.31 -17.40
N GLU A 142 4.58 -6.02 -18.45
CA GLU A 142 4.54 -5.50 -19.83
C GLU A 142 3.63 -4.26 -20.05
N ASN A 143 3.07 -3.64 -19.01
CA ASN A 143 2.29 -2.41 -19.13
C ASN A 143 2.60 -1.36 -18.05
N SER A 144 3.87 -1.19 -17.68
CA SER A 144 4.30 -0.04 -16.87
C SER A 144 4.42 1.25 -17.71
N SER A 145 3.28 1.67 -18.25
CA SER A 145 2.96 3.07 -18.49
C SER A 145 1.53 3.27 -18.02
N ASP A 146 1.40 4.03 -16.92
CA ASP A 146 0.22 4.21 -16.06
C ASP A 146 -0.02 3.15 -14.96
N GLY A 147 0.43 3.49 -13.74
CA GLY A 147 -0.33 3.40 -12.49
C GLY A 147 -1.06 2.11 -12.12
N GLY A 148 -0.47 1.39 -11.16
CA GLY A 148 -1.20 0.80 -10.03
C GLY A 148 -1.59 -0.67 -10.12
N ASP A 149 -1.35 -1.31 -8.98
CA ASP A 149 -1.85 -2.58 -8.43
C ASP A 149 -1.02 -3.86 -8.62
N ASP A 150 -0.67 -4.37 -7.43
CA ASP A 150 0.01 -5.61 -7.03
C ASP A 150 -0.54 -6.91 -7.65
N GLY A 151 0.33 -7.93 -7.76
CA GLY A 151 -0.13 -9.32 -7.70
C GLY A 151 0.91 -10.44 -7.88
N GLY A 152 1.30 -11.07 -6.76
CA GLY A 152 1.83 -12.44 -6.63
C GLY A 152 3.25 -12.46 -6.04
N ASP A 153 3.59 -12.98 -4.87
CA ASP A 153 3.17 -14.04 -3.91
C ASP A 153 4.00 -15.34 -3.99
N GLY A 154 5.03 -15.40 -3.15
CA GLY A 154 5.65 -16.61 -2.66
C GLY A 154 5.40 -16.83 -1.16
N GLY A 155 4.17 -17.20 -0.78
CA GLY A 155 3.93 -18.00 0.42
C GLY A 155 2.91 -17.46 1.42
N GLY A 156 1.63 -17.43 1.03
CA GLY A 156 0.52 -17.63 1.98
C GLY A 156 0.08 -16.37 2.72
N ASP A 157 -0.36 -15.36 1.97
CA ASP A 157 -1.39 -14.42 2.43
C ASP A 157 -2.11 -13.88 1.18
N THR A 158 -3.35 -14.32 0.94
CA THR A 158 -4.19 -13.93 -0.20
C THR A 158 -4.76 -12.51 -0.08
N ASN A 159 -4.03 -11.59 0.57
CA ASN A 159 -4.53 -10.28 0.94
C ASN A 159 -4.34 -9.29 -0.22
N THR A 160 -5.35 -9.15 -1.07
CA THR A 160 -5.40 -8.12 -2.12
C THR A 160 -6.22 -6.92 -1.65
N TRP A 161 -5.82 -5.71 -2.03
CA TRP A 161 -6.59 -4.50 -1.74
C TRP A 161 -7.90 -4.50 -2.54
N GLN A 162 -9.02 -4.63 -1.83
CA GLN A 162 -10.35 -4.60 -2.43
C GLN A 162 -11.01 -3.25 -2.16
N LEU A 163 -11.56 -2.63 -3.21
CA LEU A 163 -12.30 -1.36 -3.08
C LEU A 163 -13.57 -1.60 -2.26
N VAL A 164 -13.65 -1.02 -1.07
CA VAL A 164 -14.80 -1.18 -0.16
C VAL A 164 -15.68 0.07 -0.10
N TRP A 165 -15.15 1.23 -0.48
CA TRP A 165 -15.90 2.47 -0.54
C TRP A 165 -15.22 3.46 -1.49
N SER A 166 -16.00 4.26 -2.20
CA SER A 166 -15.49 5.40 -2.95
C SER A 166 -16.49 6.52 -3.10
N ASP A 167 -15.97 7.71 -3.42
CA ASP A 167 -16.71 8.80 -4.02
C ASP A 167 -15.91 9.35 -5.21
N GLU A 168 -16.44 9.12 -6.42
CA GLU A 168 -15.86 9.58 -7.69
C GLU A 168 -16.40 10.96 -8.09
N PHE A 169 -17.31 11.54 -7.29
CA PHE A 169 -17.85 12.89 -7.52
C PHE A 169 -18.50 13.12 -8.90
N ASP A 170 -18.96 12.06 -9.58
CA ASP A 170 -19.69 12.14 -10.86
C ASP A 170 -21.16 12.58 -10.73
N GLY A 171 -21.67 12.62 -9.50
CA GLY A 171 -23.05 13.01 -9.22
C GLY A 171 -23.33 14.50 -9.45
N PRO A 172 -24.60 14.92 -9.60
CA PRO A 172 -24.94 16.32 -9.80
C PRO A 172 -24.77 17.19 -8.53
N SER A 173 -24.53 16.56 -7.38
CA SER A 173 -24.38 17.19 -6.07
C SER A 173 -23.61 16.28 -5.14
N ILE A 174 -23.04 16.86 -4.08
CA ILE A 174 -22.36 16.13 -3.00
C ILE A 174 -23.34 15.13 -2.35
N ASP A 175 -22.90 13.88 -2.20
CA ASP A 175 -23.68 12.84 -1.56
C ASP A 175 -23.66 12.99 -0.03
N GLU A 176 -24.70 13.62 0.51
CA GLU A 176 -24.85 13.79 1.97
C GLU A 176 -25.09 12.46 2.70
N SER A 177 -25.31 11.33 2.03
CA SER A 177 -25.27 10.03 2.70
C SER A 177 -23.84 9.60 3.05
N LYS A 178 -22.83 10.15 2.36
CA LYS A 178 -21.40 9.90 2.57
C LYS A 178 -20.70 11.01 3.37
N TRP A 179 -21.10 12.26 3.15
CA TRP A 179 -20.40 13.43 3.71
C TRP A 179 -21.23 14.25 4.69
N ASN A 180 -20.60 14.70 5.76
CA ASN A 180 -21.08 15.76 6.65
C ASN A 180 -20.38 17.07 6.34
N PHE A 181 -20.98 18.20 6.75
CA PHE A 181 -20.32 19.50 6.78
C PHE A 181 -20.13 19.98 8.21
N GLU A 182 -18.89 20.31 8.57
CA GLU A 182 -18.56 21.02 9.79
C GLU A 182 -18.82 22.53 9.58
N ILE A 183 -19.48 23.18 10.53
CA ILE A 183 -19.97 24.56 10.37
C ILE A 183 -19.35 25.50 11.41
N GLY A 184 -18.91 26.67 10.95
CA GLY A 184 -18.39 27.74 11.79
C GLY A 184 -16.88 27.79 11.92
N THR A 185 -16.41 28.44 12.98
CA THR A 185 -14.99 28.73 13.22
C THR A 185 -14.35 27.77 14.22
N GLY A 186 -15.10 26.78 14.72
CA GLY A 186 -14.65 25.90 15.80
C GLY A 186 -14.25 26.65 17.07
N SER A 187 -13.59 25.93 17.98
CA SER A 187 -12.96 26.53 19.16
C SER A 187 -11.58 27.05 18.79
N TRP A 188 -11.28 28.32 19.08
CA TRP A 188 -9.99 28.97 18.78
C TRP A 188 -9.53 28.81 17.30
N GLY A 189 -10.45 28.95 16.34
CA GLY A 189 -10.12 28.76 14.92
C GLY A 189 -9.71 27.31 14.66
N TRP A 190 -10.59 26.38 15.02
CA TRP A 190 -10.37 24.92 14.94
C TRP A 190 -9.11 24.39 15.65
N GLY A 191 -8.68 25.07 16.71
CA GLY A 191 -7.47 24.69 17.46
C GLY A 191 -6.17 25.22 16.87
N ASN A 192 -6.23 25.96 15.77
CA ASN A 192 -5.07 26.43 15.02
C ASN A 192 -5.06 27.95 14.75
N GLY A 193 -6.00 28.70 15.32
CA GLY A 193 -6.17 30.12 15.02
C GLY A 193 -6.57 30.38 13.56
N GLU A 194 -7.24 29.42 12.93
CA GLU A 194 -7.75 29.51 11.57
C GLU A 194 -8.77 30.66 11.41
N SER A 195 -8.78 31.30 10.24
CA SER A 195 -9.57 32.52 10.01
C SER A 195 -10.93 32.27 9.37
N GLN A 196 -11.14 31.16 8.65
CA GLN A 196 -12.37 30.91 7.90
C GLN A 196 -13.57 30.51 8.78
N TYR A 197 -14.76 30.78 8.25
CA TYR A 197 -16.01 30.18 8.68
C TYR A 197 -16.37 29.05 7.72
N TYR A 198 -16.32 27.79 8.17
CA TYR A 198 -16.76 26.66 7.33
C TYR A 198 -18.28 26.69 7.15
N THR A 199 -18.75 26.42 5.93
CA THR A 199 -20.17 26.38 5.58
C THR A 199 -20.50 25.13 4.75
N ASN A 200 -21.80 24.87 4.57
CA ASN A 200 -22.33 23.90 3.61
C ASN A 200 -22.96 24.58 2.38
N ARG A 201 -22.55 25.82 2.07
CA ARG A 201 -23.11 26.57 0.95
C ARG A 201 -22.49 26.10 -0.37
N GLN A 202 -23.27 26.17 -1.44
CA GLN A 202 -22.83 25.80 -2.79
C GLN A 202 -21.68 26.70 -3.30
N GLU A 203 -21.50 27.88 -2.73
CA GLU A 203 -20.36 28.77 -3.01
C GLU A 203 -19.03 28.25 -2.44
N ASN A 204 -19.08 27.33 -1.45
CA ASN A 204 -17.91 26.80 -0.76
C ASN A 204 -17.66 25.31 -1.02
N ALA A 205 -18.68 24.53 -1.37
CA ALA A 205 -18.52 23.13 -1.77
C ALA A 205 -19.54 22.74 -2.85
N TYR A 206 -19.07 22.23 -3.98
CA TYR A 206 -19.91 21.82 -5.10
C TYR A 206 -19.21 20.81 -5.99
N ILE A 207 -19.99 20.12 -6.83
CA ILE A 207 -19.45 19.27 -7.89
C ILE A 207 -19.36 20.06 -9.20
N GLU A 208 -18.20 20.02 -9.86
CA GLU A 208 -17.95 20.63 -11.17
C GLU A 208 -17.05 19.69 -11.99
N ASP A 209 -17.48 19.34 -13.20
CA ASP A 209 -16.72 18.51 -14.15
C ASP A 209 -16.19 17.17 -13.56
N GLY A 210 -17.03 16.45 -12.81
CA GLY A 210 -16.70 15.16 -12.21
C GLY A 210 -15.78 15.26 -10.99
N LYS A 211 -15.69 16.44 -10.35
CA LYS A 211 -14.81 16.70 -9.22
C LYS A 211 -15.55 17.39 -8.10
N LEU A 212 -15.17 17.09 -6.86
CA LEU A 212 -15.49 17.93 -5.73
C LEU A 212 -14.58 19.16 -5.72
N ILE A 213 -15.19 20.33 -5.66
CA ILE A 213 -14.52 21.61 -5.46
C ILE A 213 -14.82 22.10 -4.05
N ILE A 214 -13.79 22.22 -3.21
CA ILE A 214 -13.85 22.99 -1.96
C ILE A 214 -13.23 24.36 -2.23
N GLN A 215 -14.03 25.41 -2.10
CA GLN A 215 -13.67 26.77 -2.48
C GLN A 215 -13.64 27.70 -1.27
N ALA A 216 -12.49 28.36 -1.07
CA ALA A 216 -12.33 29.41 -0.10
C ALA A 216 -12.60 30.78 -0.73
N LEU A 217 -13.37 31.63 -0.03
CA LEU A 217 -13.74 32.97 -0.49
C LEU A 217 -13.29 34.02 0.52
N TYR A 218 -12.80 35.15 0.03
CA TYR A 218 -12.63 36.36 0.85
C TYR A 218 -13.94 37.15 0.89
N GLU A 219 -14.74 36.93 1.93
CA GLU A 219 -16.05 37.57 2.13
C GLU A 219 -16.39 37.73 3.61
N ASN A 220 -17.23 38.72 3.93
CA ASN A 220 -17.71 38.89 5.29
C ASN A 220 -18.89 37.95 5.56
N TYR A 221 -18.68 36.90 6.36
CA TYR A 221 -19.72 35.93 6.69
C TYR A 221 -19.54 35.39 8.12
N GLY A 222 -20.62 35.34 8.89
CA GLY A 222 -20.59 34.73 10.22
C GLY A 222 -19.60 35.35 11.22
N GLY A 223 -19.14 36.59 10.98
CA GLY A 223 -18.11 37.26 11.79
C GLY A 223 -16.67 36.94 11.37
N SER A 224 -16.47 36.16 10.30
CA SER A 224 -15.20 35.92 9.64
C SER A 224 -15.09 36.73 8.35
N ASN A 225 -13.84 36.93 7.89
CA ASN A 225 -13.52 37.51 6.57
C ASN A 225 -13.28 36.45 5.49
N TYR A 226 -13.39 35.16 5.83
CA TYR A 226 -13.25 34.07 4.88
C TYR A 226 -14.33 33.03 5.09
N THR A 227 -14.74 32.38 4.01
CA THR A 227 -15.57 31.17 4.05
C THR A 227 -14.87 30.04 3.32
N SER A 228 -15.16 28.81 3.71
CA SER A 228 -14.66 27.60 3.06
C SER A 228 -15.58 26.42 3.41
N ALA A 229 -15.17 25.19 3.12
CA ALA A 229 -15.84 23.98 3.60
C ALA A 229 -14.86 23.01 4.28
N ARG A 230 -15.40 22.25 5.24
CA ARG A 230 -14.76 21.12 5.91
C ARG A 230 -15.75 19.97 5.93
N MET A 231 -15.43 18.91 5.19
CA MET A 231 -16.29 17.75 4.99
C MET A 231 -15.73 16.55 5.73
N THR A 232 -16.59 15.71 6.31
CA THR A 232 -16.16 14.51 7.02
C THR A 232 -17.03 13.30 6.68
N THR A 233 -16.46 12.10 6.68
CA THR A 233 -17.22 10.85 6.56
C THR A 233 -17.73 10.31 7.90
N LYS A 234 -17.56 11.06 8.99
CA LYS A 234 -17.84 10.60 10.37
C LYS A 234 -19.25 10.00 10.52
N ASN A 235 -19.34 8.75 10.99
CA ASN A 235 -20.60 7.97 11.11
C ASN A 235 -21.33 7.70 9.77
N LYS A 236 -20.65 7.87 8.64
CA LYS A 236 -21.13 7.62 7.26
C LYS A 236 -20.16 6.73 6.47
N GLY A 237 -18.90 6.74 6.86
CA GLY A 237 -17.82 5.86 6.45
C GLY A 237 -16.69 6.02 7.45
N ASP A 238 -16.42 4.97 8.21
CA ASP A 238 -15.41 4.92 9.25
C ASP A 238 -14.69 3.57 9.10
N TRP A 239 -13.36 3.57 9.11
CA TRP A 239 -12.57 2.37 8.83
C TRP A 239 -11.50 2.18 9.89
N THR A 240 -11.25 0.93 10.25
CA THR A 240 -10.01 0.50 10.91
C THR A 240 -9.19 -0.26 9.88
N TYR A 241 -7.98 0.20 9.61
CA TYR A 241 -7.08 -0.32 8.58
C TYR A 241 -7.63 -0.16 7.16
N GLY A 242 -6.72 -0.14 6.18
CA GLY A 242 -7.07 0.07 4.78
C GLY A 242 -5.98 0.79 4.00
N LYS A 243 -6.17 0.88 2.68
CA LYS A 243 -5.51 1.85 1.82
C LYS A 243 -6.51 2.98 1.56
N ILE A 244 -6.15 4.20 1.92
CA ILE A 244 -6.98 5.40 1.70
C ILE A 244 -6.27 6.24 0.65
N SER A 245 -6.94 6.49 -0.47
CA SER A 245 -6.36 7.13 -1.66
C SER A 245 -7.22 8.30 -2.11
N GLY A 246 -6.60 9.45 -2.38
CA GLY A 246 -7.27 10.66 -2.85
C GLY A 246 -6.51 11.32 -3.98
N ARG A 247 -7.18 11.56 -5.12
CA ARG A 247 -6.59 12.28 -6.25
C ARG A 247 -6.95 13.76 -6.18
N ILE A 248 -5.98 14.58 -5.78
CA ILE A 248 -6.21 15.95 -5.32
C ILE A 248 -5.23 16.92 -5.99
N LYS A 249 -5.72 18.12 -6.31
CA LYS A 249 -4.91 19.27 -6.71
C LYS A 249 -5.13 20.41 -5.72
N VAL A 250 -4.03 20.94 -5.17
CA VAL A 250 -4.05 21.97 -4.12
C VAL A 250 -3.98 23.39 -4.70
N PRO A 251 -4.52 24.41 -3.99
CA PRO A 251 -4.38 25.81 -4.40
C PRO A 251 -2.95 26.34 -4.26
N ASN A 252 -2.65 27.46 -4.92
CA ASN A 252 -1.38 28.18 -4.84
C ASN A 252 -1.68 29.64 -4.47
N ALA A 253 -1.81 29.90 -3.17
CA ALA A 253 -1.97 31.24 -2.64
C ALA A 253 -1.53 31.33 -1.17
N GLY A 254 -0.80 32.38 -0.82
CA GLY A 254 -0.38 32.62 0.55
C GLY A 254 -1.55 32.60 1.52
N GLY A 255 -1.43 31.75 2.55
CA GLY A 255 -2.42 31.60 3.60
C GLY A 255 -3.50 30.55 3.36
N THR A 256 -3.47 29.79 2.26
CA THR A 256 -4.27 28.56 2.15
C THR A 256 -3.60 27.39 2.86
N TRP A 257 -4.38 26.54 3.51
CA TRP A 257 -3.94 25.28 4.12
C TRP A 257 -4.96 24.16 3.80
N PRO A 258 -4.90 23.60 2.59
CA PRO A 258 -5.64 22.38 2.23
C PRO A 258 -5.16 21.17 3.02
N ALA A 259 -6.09 20.27 3.36
CA ALA A 259 -5.77 19.02 4.03
C ALA A 259 -6.69 17.87 3.58
N PHE A 260 -6.09 16.70 3.41
CA PHE A 260 -6.72 15.38 3.30
C PHE A 260 -6.16 14.49 4.41
N TRP A 261 -7.01 14.16 5.37
CA TRP A 261 -6.57 13.63 6.66
C TRP A 261 -7.67 12.82 7.33
N MET A 262 -7.35 12.20 8.45
CA MET A 262 -8.25 11.32 9.16
C MET A 262 -8.19 11.56 10.66
N MET A 263 -9.36 11.46 11.31
CA MET A 263 -9.50 11.56 12.76
C MET A 263 -10.27 10.36 13.30
N PRO A 264 -10.03 9.97 14.56
CA PRO A 264 -10.73 8.85 15.17
C PRO A 264 -12.22 9.21 15.33
N THR A 265 -13.09 8.29 14.94
CA THR A 265 -14.54 8.48 15.04
C THR A 265 -14.98 8.46 16.51
N ASN A 266 -14.35 7.58 17.28
CA ASN A 266 -14.51 7.46 18.73
C ASN A 266 -13.23 7.94 19.43
N SER A 267 -13.35 8.65 20.55
CA SER A 267 -12.17 9.06 21.34
C SER A 267 -11.79 7.99 22.38
N VAL A 268 -11.45 6.77 21.93
CA VAL A 268 -11.24 5.60 22.82
C VAL A 268 -10.17 5.87 23.88
N TYR A 269 -9.11 6.60 23.53
CA TYR A 269 -8.01 6.94 24.43
C TYR A 269 -8.09 8.37 25.00
N GLY A 270 -9.24 9.04 24.79
CA GLY A 270 -9.48 10.43 25.18
C GLY A 270 -9.33 11.42 24.02
N GLY A 271 -9.54 12.70 24.32
CA GLY A 271 -9.49 13.76 23.30
C GLY A 271 -8.13 13.92 22.64
N TRP A 272 -8.07 14.70 21.57
CA TRP A 272 -6.83 14.98 20.85
C TRP A 272 -5.70 15.45 21.80
N PRO A 273 -4.45 14.95 21.63
CA PRO A 273 -3.97 14.06 20.56
C PRO A 273 -4.04 12.56 20.93
N ASN A 274 -4.70 12.18 22.02
CA ASN A 274 -4.58 10.83 22.58
C ASN A 274 -5.13 9.73 21.69
N SER A 275 -6.20 10.00 20.94
CA SER A 275 -6.82 9.02 20.04
C SER A 275 -6.27 9.06 18.61
N GLY A 276 -5.23 9.86 18.36
CA GLY A 276 -4.55 9.91 17.07
C GLY A 276 -5.14 10.90 16.05
N GLU A 277 -4.36 11.15 15.02
CA GLU A 277 -4.64 11.90 13.79
C GLU A 277 -3.66 11.41 12.71
N ILE A 278 -4.15 11.22 11.49
CA ILE A 278 -3.36 10.76 10.34
C ILE A 278 -3.56 11.79 9.22
N ASP A 279 -2.54 12.58 8.95
CA ASP A 279 -2.55 13.56 7.86
C ASP A 279 -1.93 12.91 6.63
N ILE A 280 -2.77 12.57 5.65
CA ILE A 280 -2.33 11.92 4.41
C ILE A 280 -1.65 12.95 3.51
N MET A 281 -2.24 14.15 3.41
CA MET A 281 -1.65 15.28 2.71
C MET A 281 -2.09 16.60 3.36
N GLU A 282 -1.10 17.42 3.69
CA GLU A 282 -1.23 18.85 3.96
C GLU A 282 -0.35 19.64 3.00
N HIS A 283 -0.78 20.86 2.66
CA HIS A 283 0.04 21.80 1.89
C HIS A 283 -0.13 23.21 2.44
N TYR A 284 0.93 24.00 2.41
CA TYR A 284 0.88 25.42 2.75
C TYR A 284 1.01 26.24 1.48
N GLY A 285 0.03 27.10 1.19
CA GLY A 285 -0.04 27.85 -0.07
C GLY A 285 1.08 28.85 -0.35
N CYS A 286 2.07 28.95 0.52
CA CYS A 286 3.28 29.76 0.38
C CYS A 286 4.58 28.94 0.26
N ASP A 287 4.48 27.62 0.31
CA ASP A 287 5.56 26.69 -0.01
C ASP A 287 5.06 25.82 -1.16
N ASP A 288 5.13 26.40 -2.35
CA ASP A 288 4.61 25.80 -3.57
C ASP A 288 5.09 24.36 -3.72
N ASP A 289 4.16 23.47 -4.07
CA ASP A 289 4.44 22.08 -4.40
C ASP A 289 5.00 21.22 -3.23
N HIS A 290 5.19 21.78 -2.04
CA HIS A 290 5.68 21.07 -0.86
C HIS A 290 4.54 20.47 -0.03
N ILE A 291 4.33 19.17 -0.15
CA ILE A 291 3.32 18.44 0.62
C ILE A 291 3.92 17.83 1.88
N HIS A 292 3.08 17.61 2.88
CA HIS A 292 3.44 16.96 4.13
C HIS A 292 2.45 15.84 4.46
N SER A 293 2.95 14.70 4.91
CA SER A 293 2.17 13.67 5.59
C SER A 293 2.66 13.58 7.04
N THR A 294 1.73 13.63 7.99
CA THR A 294 2.08 13.76 9.41
C THR A 294 1.24 12.83 10.27
N VAL A 295 1.84 12.34 11.36
CA VAL A 295 1.19 11.46 12.31
C VAL A 295 1.23 12.10 13.70
N HIS A 296 0.05 12.34 14.30
CA HIS A 296 -0.05 12.87 15.66
C HIS A 296 -0.62 11.84 16.64
N ASN A 297 -0.05 11.78 17.84
CA ASN A 297 -0.54 10.99 18.98
C ASN A 297 -0.11 11.61 20.31
N ASN A 298 -0.41 10.94 21.43
CA ASN A 298 -0.05 11.42 22.76
C ASN A 298 1.44 11.73 22.93
N MET A 299 2.33 10.94 22.34
CA MET A 299 3.78 11.19 22.42
C MET A 299 4.26 12.21 21.39
N TYR A 300 3.76 12.12 20.16
CA TYR A 300 4.22 12.88 19.01
C TYR A 300 3.15 13.92 18.63
N ASN A 301 3.27 15.15 19.15
CA ASN A 301 2.33 16.25 18.92
C ASN A 301 2.94 17.61 19.27
N TRP A 302 2.27 18.68 18.83
CA TRP A 302 2.70 20.06 19.07
C TRP A 302 2.26 20.64 20.43
N ASN A 303 1.45 19.92 21.22
CA ASN A 303 0.89 20.39 22.49
C ASN A 303 1.62 19.82 23.71
N GLY A 304 2.94 20.00 23.74
CA GLY A 304 3.81 19.55 24.84
C GLY A 304 4.36 18.12 24.69
N GLY A 305 4.12 17.48 23.54
CA GLY A 305 4.78 16.25 23.13
C GLY A 305 6.13 16.48 22.43
N ILE A 306 6.67 15.40 21.88
CA ILE A 306 7.75 15.43 20.89
C ILE A 306 7.15 15.91 19.56
N PRO A 307 7.86 16.69 18.72
CA PRO A 307 7.38 17.00 17.38
C PRO A 307 6.85 15.76 16.65
N PRO A 308 5.72 15.87 15.92
CA PRO A 308 5.14 14.76 15.20
C PRO A 308 6.11 14.18 14.18
N THR A 309 5.89 12.91 13.82
CA THR A 309 6.65 12.31 12.71
C THR A 309 6.02 12.78 11.42
N SER A 310 6.83 13.41 10.57
CA SER A 310 6.39 13.97 9.29
C SER A 310 7.29 13.52 8.16
N TYR A 311 6.69 13.32 7.00
CA TYR A 311 7.35 13.05 5.74
C TYR A 311 6.91 14.12 4.74
N SER A 312 7.77 14.48 3.79
CA SER A 312 7.46 15.56 2.85
C SER A 312 8.18 15.39 1.53
N ALA A 313 7.57 15.91 0.47
CA ALA A 313 8.12 15.90 -0.87
C ALA A 313 7.71 17.15 -1.63
N TYR A 314 8.54 17.55 -2.59
CA TYR A 314 8.16 18.52 -3.61
C TYR A 314 7.60 17.76 -4.81
N VAL A 315 6.30 17.92 -5.04
CA VAL A 315 5.55 17.31 -6.15
C VAL A 315 4.76 18.41 -6.83
N ASN A 316 4.57 18.42 -8.16
CA ASN A 316 3.83 19.51 -8.81
C ASN A 316 2.32 19.46 -8.44
N ALA A 317 1.99 19.79 -7.20
CA ALA A 317 0.72 19.64 -6.50
C ALA A 317 -0.22 20.80 -6.82
N THR A 318 0.37 21.97 -7.08
CA THR A 318 -0.37 23.20 -7.41
C THR A 318 -0.75 23.28 -8.88
N SER A 319 0.04 22.64 -9.76
CA SER A 319 -0.14 22.69 -11.21
C SER A 319 -0.85 21.46 -11.80
N GLY A 320 -0.99 20.37 -11.03
CA GLY A 320 -1.64 19.13 -11.48
C GLY A 320 -2.22 18.31 -10.34
N PHE A 321 -3.07 17.35 -10.69
CA PHE A 321 -3.55 16.36 -9.74
C PHE A 321 -2.43 15.40 -9.36
N ARG A 322 -2.42 15.01 -8.09
CA ARG A 322 -1.55 14.01 -7.50
C ARG A 322 -2.41 13.00 -6.74
N ILE A 323 -1.93 11.77 -6.64
CA ILE A 323 -2.59 10.71 -5.87
C ILE A 323 -1.87 10.64 -4.53
N TYR A 324 -2.57 10.95 -3.43
CA TYR A 324 -2.03 10.89 -2.08
C TYR A 324 -2.63 9.69 -1.36
N GLU A 325 -1.78 8.87 -0.75
CA GLU A 325 -2.22 7.58 -0.20
C GLU A 325 -1.60 7.30 1.16
N VAL A 326 -2.38 6.62 2.00
CA VAL A 326 -1.86 5.93 3.18
C VAL A 326 -2.29 4.47 3.14
N GLU A 327 -1.35 3.56 3.31
CA GLU A 327 -1.62 2.17 3.67
C GLU A 327 -1.49 2.02 5.18
N TRP A 328 -2.54 1.54 5.81
CA TRP A 328 -2.68 1.46 7.25
C TRP A 328 -3.05 0.04 7.64
N ASN A 329 -2.21 -0.58 8.45
CA ASN A 329 -2.47 -1.89 9.05
C ASN A 329 -2.19 -1.86 10.56
N GLU A 330 -2.16 -3.03 11.19
CA GLU A 330 -1.99 -3.14 12.65
C GLU A 330 -0.61 -2.74 13.17
N ASP A 331 0.38 -2.64 12.29
CA ASP A 331 1.80 -2.45 12.62
C ASP A 331 2.42 -1.19 12.01
N GLU A 332 1.83 -0.61 10.96
CA GLU A 332 2.43 0.55 10.28
C GLU A 332 1.42 1.43 9.52
N LEU A 333 1.82 2.68 9.30
CA LEU A 333 1.21 3.65 8.37
C LEU A 333 2.26 3.99 7.31
N LYS A 334 2.05 3.59 6.06
CA LYS A 334 2.93 3.91 4.92
C LYS A 334 2.29 4.98 4.05
N PHE A 335 3.03 6.03 3.74
CA PHE A 335 2.53 7.16 2.95
C PHE A 335 3.15 7.17 1.56
N TYR A 336 2.35 7.53 0.57
CA TYR A 336 2.74 7.57 -0.84
C TYR A 336 2.20 8.82 -1.54
N VAL A 337 2.92 9.24 -2.58
CA VAL A 337 2.42 10.24 -3.54
C VAL A 337 2.71 9.75 -4.96
N ASP A 338 1.67 9.64 -5.79
CA ASP A 338 1.74 9.08 -7.15
C ASP A 338 2.37 7.67 -7.20
N GLY A 339 2.09 6.85 -6.19
CA GLY A 339 2.69 5.51 -6.02
C GLY A 339 4.13 5.52 -5.46
N GLU A 340 4.78 6.69 -5.38
CA GLU A 340 6.12 6.82 -4.84
C GLU A 340 6.10 6.84 -3.31
N TYR A 341 6.93 6.02 -2.69
CA TYR A 341 7.04 5.91 -1.24
C TYR A 341 7.58 7.20 -0.62
N LEU A 342 6.86 7.72 0.39
CA LEU A 342 7.22 8.93 1.12
C LEU A 342 7.81 8.63 2.51
N GLY A 343 7.28 7.63 3.21
CA GLY A 343 7.71 7.28 4.57
C GLY A 343 6.78 6.32 5.30
N THR A 344 7.31 5.65 6.33
CA THR A 344 6.56 4.69 7.16
C THR A 344 6.64 5.04 8.65
N TYR A 345 5.47 5.17 9.28
CA TYR A 345 5.35 5.24 10.74
C TYR A 345 5.06 3.86 11.32
N PHE A 346 6.03 3.29 12.04
CA PHE A 346 5.92 1.95 12.63
C PHE A 346 5.35 1.98 14.05
N LYS A 347 4.55 0.98 14.38
CA LYS A 347 4.17 0.62 15.75
C LYS A 347 5.38 0.11 16.50
N THR A 348 5.53 0.59 17.72
CA THR A 348 6.54 0.11 18.65
C THR A 348 5.87 -0.46 19.90
N ASN A 349 6.64 -1.08 20.80
CA ASN A 349 6.15 -1.62 22.08
C ASN A 349 5.72 -0.55 23.11
N SER A 350 5.32 0.64 22.66
CA SER A 350 5.00 1.82 23.47
C SER A 350 3.50 1.97 23.78
N GLY A 351 2.65 1.11 23.22
CA GLY A 351 1.20 1.10 23.46
C GLY A 351 0.45 2.26 22.81
N TRP A 352 -0.80 2.49 23.26
CA TRP A 352 -1.73 3.47 22.68
C TRP A 352 -1.20 4.91 22.65
N GLN A 353 -0.26 5.26 23.55
CA GLN A 353 0.34 6.59 23.56
C GLN A 353 1.12 6.89 22.27
N GLN A 354 1.64 5.84 21.64
CA GLN A 354 2.31 5.88 20.34
C GLN A 354 1.39 5.48 19.20
N TRP A 355 0.58 4.46 19.46
CA TRP A 355 -0.19 3.75 18.46
C TRP A 355 -1.68 3.72 18.82
N PRO A 356 -2.38 4.87 18.76
CA PRO A 356 -3.82 4.92 18.91
C PRO A 356 -4.57 4.58 17.59
N TYR A 357 -3.88 4.07 16.57
CA TYR A 357 -4.41 3.77 15.22
C TYR A 357 -4.97 2.35 15.12
N ASP A 358 -5.57 1.85 16.21
CA ASP A 358 -6.20 0.53 16.32
C ASP A 358 -7.72 0.63 16.55
N GLN A 359 -8.33 1.70 16.02
CA GLN A 359 -9.74 2.05 16.13
C GLN A 359 -10.24 2.69 14.83
N ASP A 360 -11.55 2.91 14.71
CA ASP A 360 -12.13 3.50 13.49
C ASP A 360 -11.76 4.97 13.32
N PHE A 361 -11.32 5.33 12.12
CA PHE A 361 -11.07 6.68 11.68
C PHE A 361 -12.01 7.07 10.54
N HIS A 362 -12.39 8.34 10.48
CA HIS A 362 -13.12 8.93 9.36
C HIS A 362 -12.23 9.90 8.60
N ILE A 363 -12.52 10.07 7.32
CA ILE A 363 -11.84 10.98 6.42
C ILE A 363 -12.35 12.42 6.64
N ILE A 364 -11.45 13.37 6.48
CA ILE A 364 -11.69 14.81 6.48
C ILE A 364 -11.04 15.43 5.24
N LEU A 365 -11.82 16.28 4.56
CA LEU A 365 -11.36 17.16 3.48
C LEU A 365 -11.65 18.60 3.87
N ASN A 366 -10.66 19.48 3.85
CA ASN A 366 -10.90 20.92 4.03
C ASN A 366 -9.88 21.79 3.33
N LEU A 367 -10.26 23.06 3.18
CA LEU A 367 -9.37 24.15 2.79
C LEU A 367 -9.41 25.22 3.88
N ALA A 368 -8.46 25.18 4.81
CA ALA A 368 -8.33 26.22 5.83
C ALA A 368 -7.72 27.50 5.24
N VAL A 369 -7.97 28.64 5.89
CA VAL A 369 -7.43 29.94 5.52
C VAL A 369 -6.85 30.62 6.75
N GLY A 370 -5.55 30.90 6.70
CA GLY A 370 -4.79 31.46 7.81
C GLY A 370 -4.60 30.45 8.94
N SER A 371 -3.55 30.63 9.72
CA SER A 371 -3.32 29.93 10.98
C SER A 371 -2.30 30.72 11.80
N HIS A 372 -2.31 30.54 13.12
CA HIS A 372 -1.23 31.05 13.96
C HIS A 372 0.12 30.36 13.69
N PHE A 373 0.08 29.14 13.13
CA PHE A 373 1.25 28.30 12.89
C PHE A 373 1.79 28.39 11.46
N MET A 374 1.02 28.98 10.54
CA MET A 374 1.42 29.12 9.15
C MET A 374 2.53 30.18 8.99
N PRO A 375 3.63 29.89 8.28
CA PRO A 375 4.78 30.78 8.17
C PRO A 375 4.53 32.04 7.32
N CYS A 376 3.42 32.09 6.59
CA CYS A 376 3.09 33.17 5.65
C CYS A 376 1.81 33.91 6.00
N ALA A 377 1.72 35.15 5.51
CA ALA A 377 0.52 35.96 5.59
C ALA A 377 -0.52 35.49 4.56
N THR A 378 -1.80 35.70 4.87
CA THR A 378 -2.88 35.48 3.91
C THR A 378 -2.90 36.59 2.85
N GLU A 379 -2.99 36.20 1.58
CA GLU A 379 -2.99 37.09 0.42
C GLU A 379 -4.40 37.28 -0.15
N ASN A 380 -5.19 38.17 0.48
CA ASN A 380 -6.62 38.33 0.19
C ASN A 380 -6.95 38.55 -1.30
N ASN A 381 -6.04 39.15 -2.07
CA ASN A 381 -6.24 39.47 -3.49
C ASN A 381 -6.11 38.27 -4.43
N LEU A 382 -5.69 37.10 -3.94
CA LEU A 382 -5.60 35.86 -4.73
C LEU A 382 -6.91 35.06 -4.69
N PHE A 383 -7.72 35.22 -3.64
CA PHE A 383 -9.01 34.54 -3.52
C PHE A 383 -10.01 34.95 -4.63
N PRO A 384 -10.85 34.02 -5.13
CA PRO A 384 -11.14 32.69 -4.57
C PRO A 384 -10.08 31.63 -4.87
N GLU A 385 -9.89 30.68 -3.94
CA GLU A 385 -8.98 29.56 -4.09
C GLU A 385 -9.72 28.22 -4.00
N LYS A 386 -9.25 27.22 -4.75
CA LYS A 386 -9.92 25.93 -4.91
C LYS A 386 -8.99 24.79 -4.51
N LEU A 387 -9.50 23.90 -3.68
CA LEU A 387 -9.03 22.52 -3.55
C LEU A 387 -9.90 21.66 -4.46
N GLU A 388 -9.28 21.00 -5.44
CA GLU A 388 -9.97 20.15 -6.41
C GLU A 388 -9.71 18.68 -6.08
N ILE A 389 -10.76 17.87 -5.95
CA ILE A 389 -10.68 16.44 -5.62
C ILE A 389 -11.41 15.66 -6.72
N ASP A 390 -10.69 14.77 -7.38
CA ASP A 390 -11.20 13.91 -8.45
C ASP A 390 -11.88 12.66 -7.90
N TYR A 391 -11.26 12.00 -6.91
CA TYR A 391 -11.89 10.90 -6.18
C TYR A 391 -11.34 10.79 -4.77
N VAL A 392 -12.10 10.11 -3.90
CA VAL A 392 -11.59 9.48 -2.68
C VAL A 392 -12.00 8.01 -2.69
N ARG A 393 -11.04 7.11 -2.48
CA ARG A 393 -11.23 5.66 -2.48
C ARG A 393 -10.66 5.05 -1.21
N VAL A 394 -11.34 4.04 -0.68
CA VAL A 394 -10.91 3.24 0.45
C VAL A 394 -10.92 1.78 0.04
N TYR A 395 -9.77 1.15 0.25
CA TYR A 395 -9.57 -0.28 0.04
C TYR A 395 -9.28 -0.94 1.38
N GLN A 396 -9.68 -2.19 1.54
CA GLN A 396 -9.26 -3.03 2.65
C GLN A 396 -8.66 -4.31 2.11
N LEU A 397 -7.70 -4.88 2.84
CA LEU A 397 -7.20 -6.20 2.52
C LEU A 397 -8.38 -7.17 2.68
N GLY A 398 -8.95 -7.57 1.56
CA GLY A 398 -9.84 -8.72 1.56
C GLY A 398 -8.97 -9.96 1.73
N ILE A 399 -9.46 -10.96 2.45
CA ILE A 399 -9.04 -12.33 2.14
C ILE A 399 -9.53 -12.54 0.72
N GLY A 400 -8.65 -12.29 -0.26
CA GLY A 400 -8.92 -12.56 -1.65
C GLY A 400 -9.39 -14.00 -1.73
N CYS A 401 -10.50 -14.24 -2.43
CA CYS A 401 -10.96 -15.58 -2.70
C CYS A 401 -9.85 -16.25 -3.51
N GLY A 402 -8.93 -16.96 -2.84
CA GLY A 402 -7.75 -17.52 -3.48
C GLY A 402 -8.12 -18.30 -4.74
N LEU A 403 -9.31 -18.90 -4.74
CA LEU A 403 -10.02 -19.40 -5.92
C LEU A 403 -11.45 -18.84 -5.96
N GLN A 404 -11.86 -18.28 -7.11
CA GLN A 404 -13.25 -17.84 -7.32
C GLN A 404 -14.21 -19.04 -7.16
N GLY A 405 -15.17 -18.93 -6.23
CA GLY A 405 -16.11 -20.01 -5.90
C GLY A 405 -15.70 -20.93 -4.75
N ASP A 406 -14.53 -20.70 -4.13
CA ASP A 406 -14.12 -21.37 -2.89
C ASP A 406 -14.75 -20.65 -1.69
N ILE A 407 -15.91 -21.12 -1.25
CA ILE A 407 -16.75 -20.45 -0.24
C ILE A 407 -16.32 -20.84 1.17
N ASN A 408 -15.76 -22.04 1.34
CA ASN A 408 -15.25 -22.49 2.63
C ASN A 408 -13.75 -22.18 2.84
N GLN A 409 -13.09 -21.58 1.85
CA GLN A 409 -11.68 -21.20 1.85
C GLN A 409 -10.76 -22.41 2.11
N ASP A 410 -11.10 -23.57 1.55
CA ASP A 410 -10.29 -24.80 1.68
C ASP A 410 -9.27 -24.97 0.53
N ALA A 411 -9.12 -23.93 -0.30
CA ALA A 411 -8.32 -23.92 -1.53
C ALA A 411 -8.83 -24.91 -2.59
N SER A 412 -10.12 -25.24 -2.59
CA SER A 412 -10.73 -26.07 -3.62
C SER A 412 -12.18 -25.71 -3.92
N VAL A 413 -12.51 -25.53 -5.20
CA VAL A 413 -13.89 -25.27 -5.65
C VAL A 413 -14.60 -26.60 -5.90
N ASN A 414 -15.52 -26.98 -5.01
CA ASN A 414 -16.18 -28.28 -5.04
C ASN A 414 -17.66 -28.23 -4.59
N VAL A 415 -18.29 -29.41 -4.48
CA VAL A 415 -19.71 -29.51 -4.13
C VAL A 415 -20.03 -28.97 -2.73
N THR A 416 -19.05 -28.92 -1.84
CA THR A 416 -19.20 -28.37 -0.49
C THR A 416 -19.49 -26.87 -0.54
N ASP A 417 -18.86 -26.15 -1.44
CA ASP A 417 -19.10 -24.72 -1.68
C ASP A 417 -20.52 -24.47 -2.18
N VAL A 418 -21.01 -25.32 -3.09
CA VAL A 418 -22.40 -25.26 -3.56
C VAL A 418 -23.38 -25.45 -2.41
N VAL A 419 -23.12 -26.38 -1.49
CA VAL A 419 -23.98 -26.62 -0.32
C VAL A 419 -23.98 -25.40 0.61
N LEU A 420 -22.83 -24.75 0.80
CA LEU A 420 -22.73 -23.54 1.62
C LEU A 420 -23.47 -22.37 1.00
N LEU A 421 -23.29 -22.13 -0.31
CA LEU A 421 -24.02 -21.08 -1.02
C LEU A 421 -25.53 -21.28 -1.01
N VAL A 422 -25.98 -22.54 -1.22
CA VAL A 422 -27.40 -22.90 -1.13
C VAL A 422 -27.94 -22.67 0.28
N ASN A 423 -27.20 -23.04 1.32
CA ASN A 423 -27.62 -22.79 2.70
C ASN A 423 -27.72 -21.30 2.99
N TYR A 424 -26.76 -20.50 2.53
CA TYR A 424 -26.83 -19.04 2.65
C TYR A 424 -28.07 -18.47 1.95
N VAL A 425 -28.33 -18.83 0.69
CA VAL A 425 -29.50 -18.33 -0.06
C VAL A 425 -30.81 -18.74 0.61
N LEU A 426 -30.86 -19.90 1.27
CA LEU A 426 -32.07 -20.41 1.92
C LEU A 426 -32.29 -19.91 3.36
N SER A 427 -31.21 -19.65 4.12
CA SER A 427 -31.31 -19.35 5.55
C SER A 427 -30.78 -17.98 5.94
N GLN A 428 -29.97 -17.34 5.10
CA GLN A 428 -29.25 -16.09 5.38
C GLN A 428 -28.41 -16.11 6.66
N ASP A 429 -28.06 -17.30 7.17
CA ASP A 429 -27.48 -17.43 8.51
C ASP A 429 -25.94 -17.46 8.52
N ILE A 430 -25.26 -17.57 7.36
CA ILE A 430 -23.80 -17.72 7.32
C ILE A 430 -23.17 -16.92 6.19
N ASP A 431 -22.74 -15.70 6.50
CA ASP A 431 -22.11 -14.78 5.55
C ASP A 431 -20.61 -15.14 5.38
N PHE A 432 -20.27 -15.76 4.25
CA PHE A 432 -18.88 -16.03 3.84
C PHE A 432 -18.53 -15.11 2.66
N SER A 433 -18.41 -13.81 2.97
CA SER A 433 -17.72 -12.76 2.20
C SER A 433 -17.87 -12.75 0.65
N ASN A 434 -17.13 -11.85 -0.01
CA ASN A 434 -17.21 -11.54 -1.44
C ASN A 434 -16.98 -12.74 -2.40
N CYS A 435 -16.68 -13.94 -1.91
CA CYS A 435 -16.51 -15.16 -2.72
C CYS A 435 -17.83 -15.77 -3.19
N SER A 436 -18.95 -15.31 -2.62
CA SER A 436 -20.29 -15.82 -2.88
C SER A 436 -21.04 -15.07 -3.99
N ASP A 437 -20.60 -13.86 -4.36
CA ASP A 437 -21.12 -13.09 -5.50
C ASP A 437 -20.25 -13.39 -6.74
N LEU A 438 -20.69 -14.37 -7.53
CA LEU A 438 -19.90 -14.91 -8.64
C LEU A 438 -20.18 -14.22 -9.96
N ASN A 439 -21.23 -13.40 -10.02
CA ASN A 439 -21.58 -12.61 -11.20
C ASN A 439 -21.37 -11.09 -11.01
N ASN A 440 -20.86 -10.67 -9.84
CA ASN A 440 -20.53 -9.29 -9.47
C ASN A 440 -21.73 -8.33 -9.59
N ASP A 441 -22.94 -8.80 -9.27
CA ASP A 441 -24.15 -7.99 -9.29
C ASP A 441 -24.55 -7.40 -7.93
N ASN A 442 -23.70 -7.62 -6.91
CA ASN A 442 -23.89 -7.27 -5.51
C ASN A 442 -25.10 -7.95 -4.85
N GLN A 443 -25.58 -9.08 -5.39
CA GLN A 443 -26.66 -9.88 -4.82
C GLN A 443 -26.31 -11.36 -4.82
N ILE A 444 -26.04 -11.94 -3.65
CA ILE A 444 -25.87 -13.39 -3.51
C ILE A 444 -27.23 -14.10 -3.64
N ASN A 445 -27.47 -14.74 -4.77
CA ASN A 445 -28.75 -15.35 -5.13
C ASN A 445 -28.60 -16.66 -5.91
N ILE A 446 -29.71 -17.13 -6.50
CA ILE A 446 -29.72 -18.39 -7.26
C ILE A 446 -28.80 -18.35 -8.50
N THR A 447 -28.51 -17.17 -9.02
CA THR A 447 -27.64 -16.96 -10.17
C THR A 447 -26.21 -17.33 -9.81
N ASP A 448 -25.72 -16.97 -8.62
CA ASP A 448 -24.39 -17.35 -8.13
C ASP A 448 -24.24 -18.85 -7.98
N ILE A 449 -25.28 -19.54 -7.51
CA ILE A 449 -25.29 -21.01 -7.44
C ILE A 449 -25.10 -21.63 -8.84
N VAL A 450 -25.72 -21.04 -9.87
CA VAL A 450 -25.56 -21.51 -11.25
C VAL A 450 -24.13 -21.26 -11.75
N TYR A 451 -23.54 -20.10 -11.44
CA TYR A 451 -22.15 -19.79 -11.76
C TYR A 451 -21.17 -20.76 -11.09
N LEU A 452 -21.36 -21.04 -9.80
CA LEU A 452 -20.53 -21.97 -9.05
C LEU A 452 -20.60 -23.39 -9.62
N ILE A 453 -21.80 -23.86 -9.95
CA ILE A 453 -21.98 -25.17 -10.58
C ILE A 453 -21.26 -25.20 -11.93
N ASN A 454 -21.36 -24.14 -12.73
CA ASN A 454 -20.66 -24.03 -14.01
C ASN A 454 -19.13 -24.06 -13.86
N LEU A 455 -18.59 -23.39 -12.85
CA LEU A 455 -17.15 -23.42 -12.52
C LEU A 455 -16.68 -24.86 -12.22
N ILE A 456 -17.47 -25.62 -11.44
CA ILE A 456 -17.14 -27.00 -11.05
C ILE A 456 -17.22 -27.96 -12.24
N ILE A 457 -18.24 -27.83 -13.10
CA ILE A 457 -18.47 -28.78 -14.20
C ILE A 457 -17.66 -28.46 -15.47
N ASN A 458 -17.25 -27.20 -15.66
CA ASN A 458 -16.52 -26.74 -16.85
C ASN A 458 -15.27 -25.92 -16.49
N PRO A 459 -14.25 -26.51 -15.84
CA PRO A 459 -13.08 -25.80 -15.32
C PRO A 459 -12.13 -25.23 -16.41
N THR A 460 -12.43 -25.40 -17.70
CA THR A 460 -11.57 -24.97 -18.83
C THR A 460 -12.23 -23.97 -19.78
N GLY A 461 -13.35 -23.34 -19.38
CA GLY A 461 -13.89 -22.18 -20.07
C GLY A 461 -14.22 -22.38 -21.56
N THR A 462 -15.41 -22.91 -21.85
CA THR A 462 -16.14 -22.50 -23.07
C THR A 462 -17.58 -22.23 -22.68
N LEU A 463 -17.97 -20.95 -22.72
CA LEU A 463 -19.34 -20.49 -22.90
C LEU A 463 -19.49 -19.99 -24.33
#